data_AF-A0A821B493-F1
#
_entry.id   AF-A0A821B493-F1
#
_cell.length_a   1.000
_cell.length_b   1.000
_cell.length_c   1.000
_cell.angle_alpha   90.00
_cell.angle_beta   90.00
_cell.angle_gamma   90.00
#
_symmetry.space_group_name_H-M   'P 1'
#
loop_
_entity.id
_entity.type
_entity.pdbx_description
1 polymer ?
#
loop_
_entity_poly.entity_id
_entity_poly.type
_entity_poly.pdbx_seq_one_letter_code
_entity_poly.pdbx_strand_id
1 'polypeptide(L)'
;APIDFRRQLADNILVIGGTAMMPGFLHRFNAELIHLANLPAYINRLVIKQFRFHSPPAHLNYTAWLGGSMFGALDVLESQSIQRKT
;
A
#
# COMPACT_ATOMS: atom_id res chain seq x y z
N ALA A 1 -23.09 -8.68 -4.54
CA ALA A 1 -22.09 -7.92 -5.29
C ALA A 1 -20.93 -7.57 -4.36
N PRO A 2 -19.67 -7.54 -4.82
CA PRO A 2 -18.54 -7.14 -3.96
C PRO A 2 -18.72 -5.69 -3.47
N ILE A 3 -18.27 -5.42 -2.25
CA ILE A 3 -18.30 -4.09 -1.64
C ILE A 3 -17.27 -3.20 -2.35
N ASP A 4 -17.68 -1.99 -2.73
CA ASP A 4 -16.81 -1.04 -3.42
C ASP A 4 -15.86 -0.34 -2.46
N PHE A 5 -14.58 -0.72 -2.51
CA PHE A 5 -13.50 -0.13 -1.71
C PHE A 5 -12.61 0.84 -2.49
N ARG A 6 -12.92 1.16 -3.76
CA ARG A 6 -12.04 1.95 -4.64
C ARG A 6 -11.63 3.28 -4.02
N ARG A 7 -12.59 4.02 -3.47
CA ARG A 7 -12.34 5.30 -2.80
C ARG A 7 -11.47 5.14 -1.55
N GLN A 8 -11.77 4.16 -0.71
CA GLN A 8 -11.03 3.93 0.52
C GLN A 8 -9.57 3.54 0.23
N LEU A 9 -9.33 2.70 -0.78
CA LEU A 9 -7.98 2.31 -1.18
C LEU A 9 -7.20 3.47 -1.83
N ALA A 10 -7.86 4.29 -2.66
CA ALA A 10 -7.24 5.49 -3.24
C ALA A 10 -6.83 6.53 -2.18
N ASP A 11 -7.61 6.59 -1.10
CA ASP A 11 -7.37 7.47 0.04
C ASP A 11 -6.33 6.93 1.02
N ASN A 12 -5.90 5.67 0.90
CA ASN A 12 -4.99 5.03 1.85
C ASN A 12 -3.87 4.26 1.13
N ILE A 13 -3.06 4.96 0.34
CA ILE A 13 -1.92 4.35 -0.36
C ILE A 13 -0.68 4.39 0.53
N LEU A 14 -0.07 3.22 0.73
CA LEU A 14 1.23 3.07 1.38
C LEU A 14 2.24 2.60 0.33
N VAL A 15 3.36 3.32 0.20
CA VAL A 15 4.45 2.97 -0.73
C VAL A 15 5.69 2.62 0.08
N ILE A 16 6.21 1.41 -0.11
CA ILE A 16 7.38 0.88 0.61
C ILE A 16 8.38 0.26 -0.38
N GLY A 17 9.54 -0.14 0.13
CA GLY A 17 10.65 -0.71 -0.63
C GLY A 17 11.78 0.28 -0.87
N GLY A 18 12.96 -0.22 -1.27
CA GLY A 18 14.15 0.60 -1.48
C GLY A 18 13.97 1.69 -2.55
N THR A 19 13.35 1.33 -3.69
CA THR A 19 13.12 2.25 -4.81
C THR A 19 12.22 3.43 -4.45
N ALA A 20 11.28 3.24 -3.50
CA ALA A 20 10.38 4.29 -3.06
C ALA A 20 11.09 5.45 -2.35
N MET A 21 12.34 5.25 -1.90
CA MET A 21 13.16 6.28 -1.27
C MET A 21 13.90 7.17 -2.27
N MET A 22 13.79 6.92 -3.57
CA MET A 22 14.41 7.77 -4.58
C MET A 22 13.85 9.21 -4.46
N PRO A 23 14.71 10.25 -4.45
CA PRO A 23 14.26 11.63 -4.33
C PRO A 23 13.23 11.98 -5.40
N GLY A 24 12.09 12.53 -4.99
CA GLY A 24 11.01 12.93 -5.92
C GLY A 24 10.13 11.78 -6.45
N PHE A 25 10.40 10.52 -6.07
CA PHE A 25 9.64 9.37 -6.56
C PHE A 25 8.14 9.49 -6.30
N LEU A 26 7.71 9.81 -5.07
CA LEU A 26 6.30 9.92 -4.73
C LEU A 26 5.58 11.02 -5.53
N HIS A 27 6.26 12.12 -5.84
CA HIS A 27 5.68 13.18 -6.65
C HIS A 27 5.42 12.70 -8.08
N ARG A 28 6.42 12.08 -8.71
CA ARG A 28 6.28 11.50 -10.06
C ARG A 28 5.22 10.41 -10.08
N PHE A 29 5.22 9.53 -9.08
CA PHE A 29 4.26 8.43 -8.97
C PHE A 29 2.81 8.94 -8.85
N ASN A 30 2.57 9.94 -8.01
CA ASN A 30 1.25 10.56 -7.89
C ASN A 30 0.80 11.22 -9.21
N ALA A 31 1.69 11.94 -9.88
CA ALA A 31 1.39 12.56 -11.17
C ALA A 31 0.98 11.52 -12.23
N GLU A 32 1.70 10.39 -12.31
CA GLU A 32 1.36 9.29 -13.21
C GLU A 32 0.02 8.64 -12.86
N LEU A 33 -0.27 8.40 -11.57
CA LEU A 33 -1.55 7.86 -11.14
C LEU A 33 -2.72 8.77 -11.52
N ILE A 34 -2.58 10.07 -11.32
CA ILE A 34 -3.60 11.06 -11.72
C ILE A 34 -3.75 11.06 -13.25
N HIS A 35 -2.66 11.03 -14.00
CA HIS A 35 -2.70 10.96 -15.46
C HIS A 35 -3.45 9.72 -15.95
N LEU A 36 -3.11 8.54 -15.44
CA LEU A 36 -3.73 7.27 -15.80
C LEU A 36 -5.21 7.22 -15.39
N ALA A 37 -5.58 7.72 -14.21
CA ALA A 37 -6.96 7.76 -13.76
C ALA A 37 -7.89 8.56 -14.69
N ASN A 38 -7.33 9.54 -15.41
CA ASN A 38 -8.07 10.37 -16.36
C ASN A 38 -8.11 9.80 -17.79
N LEU A 39 -7.44 8.69 -18.07
CA LEU A 39 -7.51 8.06 -19.40
C LEU A 39 -8.91 7.49 -19.67
N PRO A 40 -9.36 7.46 -20.94
CA PRO A 40 -10.70 6.98 -21.31
C PRO A 40 -11.02 5.57 -20.80
N ALA A 41 -9.99 4.72 -20.69
CA ALA A 41 -10.11 3.36 -20.17
C ALA A 41 -10.51 3.29 -18.68
N TYR A 42 -10.19 4.33 -17.90
CA TYR A 42 -10.29 4.32 -16.44
C TYR A 42 -11.23 5.39 -15.87
N ILE A 43 -11.42 6.53 -16.54
CA ILE A 43 -12.15 7.68 -16.01
C ILE A 43 -13.58 7.35 -15.55
N ASN A 44 -14.32 6.58 -16.36
CA ASN A 44 -15.70 6.18 -16.05
C ASN A 44 -15.78 5.02 -15.04
N ARG A 45 -14.68 4.29 -14.83
CA ARG A 45 -14.63 3.10 -13.97
C ARG A 45 -14.07 3.39 -12.59
N LEU A 46 -13.07 4.24 -12.47
CA LEU A 46 -12.43 4.53 -11.18
C LEU A 46 -13.13 5.69 -10.48
N VAL A 47 -13.44 6.78 -11.21
CA VAL A 47 -14.02 8.01 -10.64
C VAL A 47 -13.24 8.49 -9.40
N ILE A 48 -11.91 8.30 -9.41
CA ILE A 48 -11.00 8.72 -8.33
C ILE A 48 -10.51 10.12 -8.64
N LYS A 49 -10.73 11.05 -7.71
CA LYS A 49 -10.33 12.46 -7.86
C LYS A 49 -8.95 12.77 -7.28
N GLN A 50 -8.52 11.98 -6.30
CA GLN A 50 -7.29 12.22 -5.56
C GLN A 50 -6.74 10.90 -5.03
N PHE A 51 -5.41 10.84 -4.93
CA PHE A 51 -4.68 9.76 -4.29
C PHE A 51 -3.99 10.31 -3.05
N ARG A 52 -4.15 9.64 -1.92
CA ARG A 52 -3.54 10.05 -0.64
C ARG A 52 -2.52 9.03 -0.19
N PHE A 53 -1.34 9.52 0.17
CA PHE A 53 -0.21 8.71 0.58
C PHE A 53 0.04 8.86 2.08
N HIS A 54 0.26 7.75 2.75
CA HIS A 54 0.61 7.72 4.17
C HIS A 54 2.07 7.37 4.36
N SER A 55 2.72 8.05 5.31
CA SER A 55 4.07 7.71 5.72
C SER A 55 4.02 6.62 6.80
N PRO A 56 4.78 5.53 6.64
CA PRO A 56 4.94 4.55 7.70
C PRO A 56 5.80 5.10 8.85
N PRO A 57 5.76 4.47 10.05
CA PRO A 57 6.59 4.87 11.19
C PRO A 57 8.08 4.52 11.03
N ALA A 58 8.46 3.87 9.92
CA ALA A 58 9.79 3.37 9.62
C ALA A 58 10.30 3.87 8.27
N HIS A 59 11.60 3.69 7.99
CA HIS A 59 12.08 3.93 6.62
C HIS A 59 11.47 2.93 5.64
N LEU A 60 11.15 3.43 4.44
CA LEU A 60 10.38 2.71 3.43
C LEU A 60 11.01 1.36 3.05
N ASN A 61 12.34 1.26 3.07
CA ASN A 61 13.07 0.05 2.68
C ASN A 61 12.90 -1.13 3.64
N TYR A 62 12.52 -0.90 4.91
CA TYR A 62 12.34 -1.98 5.89
C TYR A 62 10.97 -1.98 6.58
N THR A 63 10.02 -1.12 6.18
CA THR A 63 8.65 -1.10 6.72
C THR A 63 7.96 -2.48 6.72
N ALA A 64 8.14 -3.27 5.65
CA ALA A 64 7.60 -4.63 5.59
C ALA A 64 8.19 -5.55 6.68
N TRP A 65 9.50 -5.43 6.93
CA TRP A 65 10.19 -6.21 7.95
C TRP A 65 9.73 -5.81 9.35
N LEU A 66 9.55 -4.51 9.61
CA LEU A 66 8.97 -4.03 10.86
C LEU A 66 7.57 -4.64 11.09
N GLY A 67 6.71 -4.68 10.06
CA GLY A 67 5.40 -5.30 10.14
C GLY A 67 5.46 -6.79 10.50
N GLY A 68 6.41 -7.54 9.91
CA GLY A 68 6.66 -8.94 10.26
C GLY A 68 7.14 -9.12 11.70
N SER A 69 8.06 -8.27 12.16
CA SER A 69 8.54 -8.27 13.55
C SER A 69 7.42 -7.93 14.55
N MET A 70 6.54 -6.98 14.21
CA MET A 70 5.35 -6.68 15.01
C MET A 70 4.39 -7.86 15.06
N PHE A 71 4.08 -8.48 13.92
CA PHE A 71 3.19 -9.65 13.87
C PHE A 71 3.77 -10.84 14.65
N GLY A 72 5.09 -11.05 14.56
CA GLY A 72 5.78 -12.10 15.29
C GLY A 72 5.83 -11.89 16.81
N ALA A 73 5.63 -10.66 17.28
CA ALA A 73 5.52 -10.32 18.69
C ALA A 73 4.08 -10.44 19.25
N LEU A 74 3.09 -10.75 18.40
CA LEU A 74 1.71 -11.01 18.83
C LEU A 74 1.52 -12.50 19.15
N ASP A 75 0.73 -12.79 20.19
CA ASP A 75 0.40 -14.16 20.59
C ASP A 75 -0.36 -14.97 19.51
N VAL A 76 -0.90 -14.30 18.50
CA VAL A 76 -1.65 -14.91 17.39
C VAL A 76 -0.76 -15.75 16.47
N LEU A 77 0.56 -15.49 16.44
CA LEU A 77 1.50 -16.15 15.53
C LEU A 77 1.46 -17.69 15.68
N GLU A 78 1.34 -18.19 16.91
CA GLU A 78 1.33 -19.63 17.18
C GLU A 78 0.18 -20.36 16.48
N SER A 79 -0.99 -19.71 16.39
CA SER A 79 -2.19 -20.29 15.76
C SER A 79 -2.21 -20.18 14.23
N GLN A 80 -1.42 -19.26 13.66
CA GLN A 80 -1.42 -18.94 12.23
C GLN A 80 -0.18 -19.47 11.49
N SER A 81 0.81 -19.98 12.21
CA SER A 81 2.06 -20.50 11.64
C SER A 81 2.07 -22.04 11.60
N ILE A 82 2.83 -22.60 10.65
CA ILE A 82 2.98 -24.05 10.51
C ILE A 82 4.14 -24.51 11.39
N GLN A 83 3.91 -25.55 12.21
CA GLN A 83 4.93 -26.14 13.05
C GLN A 83 5.61 -27.33 12.36
N ARG A 84 6.84 -27.64 12.74
CA ARG A 84 7.60 -28.76 12.16
C ARG A 84 6.95 -30.14 12.40
N LYS A 85 6.14 -30.29 13.45
CA LYS A 85 5.57 -31.58 13.89
C LYS A 85 4.17 -31.87 13.35
N THR A 86 3.62 -30.99 12.52
CA THR A 86 2.45 -31.25 11.66
C THR A 86 2.91 -31.75 10.30
#